data_AF-A0A502GBY2-F1
#
_entry.id   AF-A0A502GBY2-F1
#
_cell.length_a   1.000
_cell.length_b   1.000
_cell.length_c   1.000
_cell.angle_alpha   90.00
_cell.angle_beta   90.00
_cell.angle_gamma   90.00
#
_symmetry.space_group_name_H-M   'P 1'
#
loop_
_entity.id
_entity.type
_entity.pdbx_description
1 polymer ?
#
loop_
_entity_poly.entity_id
_entity_poly.type
_entity_poly.pdbx_seq_one_letter_code
_entity_poly.pdbx_strand_id
1 'polypeptide(L)'
;MTDRRGTYISSVMATKTSGTSPDKRRKYDAAFKAEALRLASERRSTQAAARQLGISPKLLYRWQQAQLVAEVGSEEVARDPEVRARLKRAEQELDMLKKALVSCLL
;
A
#
# COMPACT_ATOMS: atom_id res chain seq x y z
N MET A 1 56.51 9.12 3.40
CA MET A 1 56.93 7.81 2.86
C MET A 1 55.69 6.91 2.74
N THR A 2 54.83 7.23 1.78
CA THR A 2 53.75 6.40 1.24
C THR A 2 54.21 6.05 -0.18
N ASP A 3 54.04 4.87 -0.75
CA ASP A 3 52.84 4.05 -0.75
C ASP A 3 53.22 2.60 -1.13
N ARG A 4 52.41 1.64 -0.69
CA ARG A 4 52.62 0.20 -0.92
C ARG A 4 51.42 -0.31 -1.71
N ARG A 5 51.70 -0.80 -2.92
CA ARG A 5 50.85 -1.66 -3.78
C ARG A 5 49.69 -0.89 -4.44
N GLY A 6 49.48 -0.93 -5.74
CA GLY A 6 49.77 -2.00 -6.69
C GLY A 6 48.49 -2.21 -7.52
N THR A 7 48.54 -1.66 -8.75
CA THR A 7 48.11 -2.26 -10.02
C THR A 7 46.87 -3.17 -10.06
N TYR A 8 45.87 -2.83 -10.90
CA TYR A 8 45.44 -3.59 -12.11
C TYR A 8 44.05 -3.15 -12.63
N ILE A 9 44.07 -2.18 -13.53
CA ILE A 9 43.41 -2.08 -14.85
C ILE A 9 42.14 -2.94 -15.16
N SER A 10 41.06 -2.22 -15.52
CA SER A 10 40.04 -2.47 -16.58
C SER A 10 39.03 -3.61 -16.45
N SER A 11 37.73 -3.29 -16.59
CA SER A 11 36.98 -3.54 -17.85
C SER A 11 35.46 -3.38 -17.70
N VAL A 12 34.92 -2.36 -18.41
CA VAL A 12 33.77 -2.44 -19.35
C VAL A 12 32.33 -2.62 -18.82
N MET A 13 31.46 -1.71 -19.32
CA MET A 13 29.99 -1.58 -19.23
C MET A 13 29.40 -0.73 -18.10
N ALA A 14 29.70 0.58 -18.09
CA ALA A 14 28.75 1.56 -17.57
C ALA A 14 27.64 1.78 -18.62
N THR A 15 26.52 1.07 -18.49
CA THR A 15 25.33 1.31 -19.31
C THR A 15 24.81 2.73 -19.06
N LYS A 16 24.92 3.54 -20.10
CA LYS A 16 24.39 4.90 -20.27
C LYS A 16 23.08 5.18 -19.51
N THR A 17 23.12 6.31 -18.81
CA THR A 17 22.00 7.21 -18.53
C THR A 17 20.90 7.15 -19.58
N SER A 18 19.66 6.87 -19.17
CA SER A 18 18.47 7.10 -19.98
C SER A 18 17.50 8.05 -19.28
N GLY A 19 17.53 9.30 -19.73
CA GLY A 19 16.37 10.18 -19.84
C GLY A 19 15.62 10.57 -18.57
N THR A 20 16.07 11.62 -17.90
CA THR A 20 15.17 12.46 -17.11
C THR A 20 14.29 13.29 -18.06
N SER A 21 13.23 12.67 -18.57
CA SER A 21 12.07 13.40 -19.10
C SER A 21 11.33 14.05 -17.93
N PRO A 22 10.61 15.18 -18.14
CA PRO A 22 9.92 15.87 -17.05
C PRO A 22 8.95 14.89 -16.39
N ASP A 23 9.14 14.70 -15.08
CA ASP A 23 8.49 13.70 -14.22
C ASP A 23 6.97 13.85 -14.25
N LYS A 24 6.32 13.35 -15.31
CA LYS A 24 4.93 12.91 -15.23
C LYS A 24 4.93 11.71 -14.30
N ARG A 25 4.88 11.98 -13.00
CA ARG A 25 4.78 10.97 -11.95
C ARG A 25 3.76 9.93 -12.38
N ARG A 26 4.23 8.72 -12.65
CA ARG A 26 3.37 7.58 -13.01
C ARG A 26 2.31 7.42 -11.92
N LYS A 27 1.05 7.62 -12.29
CA LYS A 27 -0.10 7.35 -11.42
C LYS A 27 -0.49 5.89 -11.63
N TYR A 28 -0.66 5.18 -10.53
CA TYR A 28 -1.19 3.82 -10.51
C TYR A 28 -2.62 3.89 -9.96
N ASP A 29 -3.53 3.15 -10.59
CA ASP A 29 -4.90 3.03 -10.11
C ASP A 29 -4.96 2.22 -8.79
N ALA A 30 -6.14 2.22 -8.16
CA ALA A 30 -6.34 1.53 -6.89
C ALA A 30 -6.24 -0.01 -7.04
N ALA A 31 -6.73 -0.56 -8.15
CA ALA A 31 -6.72 -2.00 -8.40
C ALA A 31 -5.30 -2.56 -8.50
N PHE A 32 -4.42 -1.87 -9.23
CA PHE A 32 -3.01 -2.20 -9.36
C PHE A 32 -2.28 -2.12 -8.02
N LYS A 33 -2.57 -1.09 -7.21
CA LYS A 33 -1.98 -0.98 -5.86
C LYS A 33 -2.41 -2.15 -4.98
N ALA A 34 -3.68 -2.53 -5.00
CA ALA A 34 -4.20 -3.66 -4.22
C ALA A 34 -3.53 -4.97 -4.64
N GLU A 35 -3.40 -5.21 -5.94
CA GLU A 35 -2.72 -6.40 -6.47
C GLU A 35 -1.23 -6.43 -6.08
N ALA A 36 -0.55 -5.28 -6.13
CA ALA A 36 0.84 -5.18 -5.73
C ALA A 36 1.06 -5.51 -4.24
N LEU A 37 0.16 -5.05 -3.38
CA LEU A 37 0.18 -5.33 -1.94
C LEU A 37 -0.15 -6.81 -1.66
N ARG A 38 -1.15 -7.38 -2.36
CA ARG A 38 -1.49 -8.81 -2.29
C ARG A 38 -0.29 -9.68 -2.64
N LEU A 39 0.36 -9.41 -3.77
CA LEU A 39 1.51 -10.16 -4.24
C LEU A 39 2.71 -10.06 -3.28
N ALA A 40 2.94 -8.89 -2.68
CA ALA A 40 3.98 -8.71 -1.67
C ALA A 40 3.75 -9.57 -0.42
N SER A 41 2.49 -9.67 0.02
CA SER A 41 2.08 -10.53 1.14
C SER A 41 2.28 -12.01 0.82
N GLU A 42 1.77 -12.47 -0.32
CA GLU A 42 1.86 -13.88 -0.75
C GLU A 42 3.28 -14.36 -0.90
N ARG A 43 4.15 -13.53 -1.49
CA ARG A 43 5.57 -13.87 -1.69
C ARG A 43 6.41 -13.68 -0.43
N ARG A 44 5.86 -13.08 0.64
CA ARG A 44 6.61 -12.62 1.82
C ARG A 44 7.85 -11.80 1.44
N SER A 45 7.79 -11.08 0.32
CA SER A 45 8.92 -10.33 -0.23
C SER A 45 8.44 -9.19 -1.12
N THR A 46 8.52 -7.97 -0.58
CA THR A 46 8.26 -6.72 -1.30
C THR A 46 9.18 -6.57 -2.52
N GLN A 47 10.44 -7.02 -2.41
CA GLN A 47 11.41 -6.91 -3.49
C GLN A 47 11.06 -7.86 -4.65
N ALA A 48 10.67 -9.10 -4.37
CA ALA A 48 10.25 -10.05 -5.40
C ALA A 48 8.98 -9.57 -6.13
N ALA A 49 7.98 -9.09 -5.38
CA ALA A 49 6.75 -8.55 -5.94
C ALA A 49 7.00 -7.31 -6.82
N ALA A 50 7.84 -6.38 -6.36
CA ALA A 50 8.20 -5.18 -7.11
C ALA A 50 8.93 -5.52 -8.43
N ARG A 51 9.83 -6.51 -8.41
CA ARG A 51 10.53 -6.99 -9.63
C ARG A 51 9.54 -7.61 -10.62
N GLN A 52 8.61 -8.43 -10.16
CA GLN A 52 7.58 -9.04 -11.01
C GLN A 52 6.68 -7.99 -11.67
N LEU A 53 6.30 -6.96 -10.93
CA LEU A 53 5.41 -5.90 -11.41
C LEU A 53 6.13 -4.76 -12.14
N GLY A 54 7.46 -4.79 -12.22
CA GLY A 54 8.26 -3.75 -12.86
C GLY A 54 8.18 -2.38 -12.18
N ILE A 55 7.93 -2.35 -10.86
CA ILE A 55 7.84 -1.13 -10.06
C ILE A 55 9.03 -1.00 -9.10
N SER A 56 9.25 0.20 -8.58
CA SER A 56 10.28 0.42 -7.57
C SER A 56 9.89 -0.25 -6.24
N PRO A 57 10.77 -1.04 -5.60
CA PRO A 57 10.51 -1.58 -4.27
C PRO A 57 10.20 -0.49 -3.23
N LYS A 58 10.86 0.68 -3.33
CA LYS A 58 10.62 1.84 -2.46
C LYS A 58 9.19 2.35 -2.58
N LEU A 59 8.60 2.32 -3.78
CA LEU A 59 7.21 2.70 -3.99
C LEU A 59 6.27 1.73 -3.29
N LEU A 60 6.52 0.42 -3.43
CA LEU A 60 5.69 -0.60 -2.81
C LEU A 60 5.77 -0.55 -1.27
N TYR A 61 6.96 -0.31 -0.71
CA TYR A 61 7.11 -0.05 0.73
C TYR A 61 6.27 1.15 1.20
N ARG A 62 6.23 2.24 0.45
CA ARG A 62 5.40 3.41 0.81
C ARG A 62 3.91 3.07 0.81
N TRP A 63 3.45 2.23 -0.11
CA TRP A 63 2.06 1.77 -0.12
C TRP A 63 1.75 0.87 1.08
N GLN A 64 2.66 -0.04 1.44
CA GLN A 64 2.52 -0.88 2.64
C GLN A 64 2.42 -0.02 3.91
N GLN A 65 3.29 0.98 4.05
CA GLN A 65 3.24 1.90 5.19
C GLN A 65 1.95 2.72 5.22
N ALA A 66 1.48 3.21 4.07
CA ALA A 66 0.22 3.94 3.99
C ALA A 66 -0.98 3.05 4.37
N GLN A 67 -0.96 1.77 4.00
CA GLN A 67 -1.99 0.81 4.40
C GLN A 67 -1.99 0.60 5.92
N LEU A 68 -0.82 0.37 6.53
CA LEU A 68 -0.71 0.20 7.98
C LEU A 68 -1.20 1.43 8.75
N VAL A 69 -0.85 2.63 8.30
CA VAL A 69 -1.33 3.88 8.92
C VAL A 69 -2.85 4.02 8.77
N ALA A 70 -3.40 3.65 7.62
CA ALA A 70 -4.85 3.67 7.41
C ALA A 70 -5.58 2.64 8.30
N GLU A 71 -5.02 1.44 8.47
CA GLU A 71 -5.55 0.40 9.36
C GLU A 71 -5.52 0.85 10.81
N VAL A 72 -4.38 1.36 11.29
CA VAL A 72 -4.25 1.89 12.66
C VAL A 72 -5.22 3.05 12.90
N GLY A 73 -5.29 4.01 11.97
CA GLY A 73 -6.24 5.12 12.08
C GLY A 73 -7.71 4.65 12.08
N SER A 74 -8.04 3.64 11.28
CA SER A 74 -9.39 3.04 11.28
C SER A 74 -9.69 2.34 12.61
N GLU A 75 -8.71 1.65 13.19
CA GLU A 75 -8.86 1.02 14.51
C GLU A 75 -9.03 2.07 15.61
N GLU A 76 -8.27 3.16 15.57
CA GLU A 76 -8.39 4.26 16.51
C GLU A 76 -9.77 4.92 16.43
N VAL A 77 -10.26 5.20 15.22
CA VAL A 77 -11.61 5.74 15.00
C VAL A 77 -12.69 4.75 15.46
N ALA A 78 -12.51 3.45 15.21
CA ALA A 78 -13.43 2.42 15.72
C ALA A 78 -13.39 2.30 17.25
N ARG A 79 -12.26 2.65 17.89
CA ARG A 79 -12.13 2.68 19.35
C ARG A 79 -12.77 3.92 19.98
N ASP A 80 -13.06 4.96 19.22
CA ASP A 80 -13.72 6.16 19.73
C ASP A 80 -15.14 5.82 20.26
N PRO A 81 -15.45 6.09 21.54
CA PRO A 81 -16.74 5.77 22.14
C PRO A 81 -17.91 6.51 21.47
N GLU A 82 -17.70 7.72 20.93
CA GLU A 82 -18.72 8.49 20.22
C GLU A 82 -19.08 7.81 18.90
N VAL A 83 -18.06 7.39 18.15
CA VAL A 83 -18.22 6.66 16.88
C VAL A 83 -18.96 5.33 17.13
N ARG A 84 -18.60 4.59 18.18
CA ARG A 84 -19.30 3.35 18.56
C ARG A 84 -20.75 3.60 18.95
N ALA A 85 -21.03 4.64 19.72
CA ALA A 85 -22.39 4.99 20.11
C ALA A 85 -23.25 5.34 18.89
N ARG A 86 -22.69 6.06 17.92
CA ARG A 86 -23.34 6.37 16.64
C ARG A 86 -23.61 5.12 15.81
N LEU A 87 -22.65 4.21 15.72
CA LEU A 87 -22.83 2.93 15.02
C LEU A 87 -23.98 2.13 15.63
N LYS A 88 -24.01 2.00 16.95
CA LYS A 88 -25.07 1.27 17.67
C LYS A 88 -26.45 1.87 17.43
N ARG A 89 -26.57 3.21 17.43
CA ARG A 89 -27.83 3.90 17.11
C ARG A 89 -28.29 3.59 15.68
N ALA A 90 -27.39 3.67 14.71
CA ALA A 90 -27.70 3.34 13.32
C ALA A 90 -28.12 1.87 13.15
N GLU A 91 -27.45 0.93 13.84
CA GLU A 91 -27.84 -0.48 13.84
C GLU A 91 -29.25 -0.71 14.43
N GLN A 92 -29.59 -0.01 15.51
CA GLN A 92 -30.92 -0.06 16.11
C GLN A 92 -31.99 0.52 15.18
N GLU A 93 -31.71 1.62 14.49
CA GLU A 93 -32.59 2.20 13.47
C GLU A 93 -32.82 1.21 12.33
N LEU A 94 -31.77 0.57 11.82
CA LEU A 94 -31.88 -0.44 10.78
C LEU A 94 -32.71 -1.64 11.24
N ASP A 95 -32.53 -2.11 12.47
CA ASP A 95 -33.31 -3.21 13.02
C ASP A 95 -34.79 -2.85 13.15
N MET A 96 -35.11 -1.65 13.65
CA MET A 96 -36.48 -1.14 13.71
C MET A 96 -37.11 -1.04 12.32
N LEU A 97 -36.39 -0.48 11.34
CA LEU A 97 -36.88 -0.35 9.96
C LEU A 97 -37.08 -1.72 9.31
N LYS A 98 -36.17 -2.67 9.52
CA LYS A 98 -36.33 -4.05 9.02
C LYS A 98 -37.55 -4.72 9.64
N LYS A 99 -37.76 -4.59 10.96
CA LYS A 99 -38.93 -5.13 11.65
C LYS A 99 -40.23 -4.51 11.13
N ALA A 100 -40.26 -3.20 10.94
CA ALA A 100 -41.42 -2.50 10.38
C ALA A 100 -41.71 -2.98 8.94
N LEU A 101 -40.68 -3.10 8.10
CA LEU A 101 -40.83 -3.61 6.74
C LEU A 101 -41.40 -5.04 6.71
N VAL A 102 -40.87 -5.94 7.55
CA VAL A 102 -41.39 -7.31 7.66
C VAL A 102 -42.83 -7.31 8.17
N SER A 103 -43.14 -6.47 9.16
CA SER A 103 -44.49 -6.34 9.71
C SER A 103 -45.50 -5.75 8.72
N CYS A 104 -45.07 -4.96 7.75
CA CYS A 104 -45.95 -4.39 6.71
C CYS A 104 -46.15 -5.31 5.50
N LEU A 105 -45.37 -6.38 5.39
CA LEU A 105 -45.43 -7.35 4.29
C LEU A 105 -46.15 -8.66 4.67
N LEU A 106 -46.64 -8.75 5.92
CA LEU A 106 -47.48 -9.82 6.46
C LEU A 106 -48.92 -9.31 6.64
#